data_AF-A0A8W8JBB5-F1
#
_entry.id   AF-A0A8W8JBB5-F1
#
_cell.length_a   1.000
_cell.length_b   1.000
_cell.length_c   1.000
_cell.angle_alpha   90.00
_cell.angle_beta   90.00
_cell.angle_gamma   90.00
#
_symmetry.space_group_name_H-M   'P 1'
#
loop_
_entity.id
_entity.type
_entity.pdbx_description
1 polymer ?
#
loop_
_entity_poly.entity_id
_entity_poly.type
_entity_poly.pdbx_seq_one_letter_code
_entity_poly.pdbx_strand_id
1 'polypeptide(L)'
;MVTGVLADRHPVKLHLFRTYEEPPNSETDHRFHCPKSYKEQKVWEAARATSAAPSYFKSFENYIDGGLSANNPTLDLLTEFHKQNRHPKKSIGVVVSIGTGKTDFQKASNHDPDLSLTPSPYAWQRLLKVVLLTQLKHGAE
;
A
#
# COMPACT_ATOMS: atom_id res chain seq x y z
N MET A 1 -6.52 -8.78 8.89
CA MET A 1 -6.00 -8.61 7.52
C MET A 1 -4.99 -7.47 7.55
N VAL A 2 -3.84 -7.62 6.89
CA VAL A 2 -2.84 -6.55 6.69
C VAL A 2 -2.40 -6.52 5.23
N THR A 3 -1.94 -5.37 4.75
CA THR A 3 -1.63 -5.15 3.34
C THR A 3 -0.13 -5.16 3.08
N GLY A 4 0.30 -5.71 1.94
CA GLY A 4 1.66 -5.59 1.43
C GLY A 4 1.62 -5.43 -0.08
N VAL A 5 2.66 -4.86 -0.69
CA VAL A 5 2.73 -4.69 -2.14
C VAL A 5 3.76 -5.67 -2.70
N LEU A 6 3.33 -6.52 -3.64
CA LEU A 6 4.21 -7.38 -4.42
C LEU A 6 4.91 -6.54 -5.49
N ALA A 7 6.21 -6.34 -5.28
CA ALA A 7 7.07 -5.47 -6.09
C ALA A 7 7.83 -6.23 -7.19
N ASP A 8 7.74 -7.57 -7.20
CA ASP A 8 8.39 -8.46 -8.17
C ASP A 8 7.71 -8.49 -9.54
N ARG A 9 6.59 -7.77 -9.71
CA ARG A 9 5.74 -7.80 -10.90
C ARG A 9 5.35 -6.41 -11.38
N HIS A 10 5.06 -6.31 -12.68
CA HIS A 10 4.57 -5.10 -13.33
C HIS A 10 3.24 -5.39 -14.06
N PRO A 11 2.13 -4.71 -13.72
CA PRO A 11 2.00 -3.71 -12.66
C PRO A 11 2.16 -4.32 -11.25
N VAL A 12 2.55 -3.50 -10.26
CA VAL A 12 2.64 -3.94 -8.86
C VAL A 12 1.27 -4.38 -8.36
N LYS A 13 1.23 -5.40 -7.50
CA LYS A 13 -0.03 -6.00 -7.01
C LYS A 13 -0.15 -5.85 -5.51
N LEU A 14 -1.31 -5.36 -5.05
CA LEU A 14 -1.66 -5.39 -3.64
C LEU A 14 -1.92 -6.84 -3.21
N HIS A 15 -1.26 -7.26 -2.13
CA HIS A 15 -1.46 -8.53 -1.48
C HIS A 15 -2.14 -8.33 -0.12
N LEU A 16 -3.17 -9.13 0.17
CA LEU A 16 -3.90 -9.11 1.42
C LEU A 16 -3.50 -10.32 2.26
N PHE A 17 -2.69 -10.09 3.30
CA PHE A 17 -2.42 -11.11 4.30
C PHE A 17 -3.66 -11.30 5.17
N ARG A 18 -4.17 -12.53 5.22
CA ARG A 18 -5.45 -12.90 5.84
C ARG A 18 -5.30 -14.20 6.62
N THR A 19 -6.32 -14.49 7.44
CA THR A 19 -6.41 -15.72 8.26
C THR A 19 -7.49 -16.67 7.74
N TYR A 20 -8.05 -16.38 6.58
CA TYR A 20 -9.13 -17.12 5.94
C TYR A 20 -8.79 -17.36 4.47
N GLU A 21 -9.55 -18.24 3.84
CA GLU A 21 -9.30 -18.66 2.47
C GLU A 21 -9.56 -17.55 1.43
N GLU A 22 -8.72 -17.54 0.40
CA GLU A 22 -8.91 -16.65 -0.75
C GLU A 22 -10.12 -17.09 -1.58
N PRO A 23 -10.95 -16.16 -2.10
CA PRO A 23 -11.98 -16.55 -3.04
C PRO A 23 -11.33 -17.21 -4.26
N PRO A 24 -11.92 -18.27 -4.85
CA PRO A 24 -11.29 -19.13 -5.85
C PRO A 24 -10.89 -18.47 -7.18
N ASN A 25 -11.05 -17.14 -7.34
CA ASN A 25 -10.76 -16.40 -8.57
C ASN A 25 -9.43 -15.62 -8.50
N SER A 26 -8.48 -16.05 -7.68
CA SER A 26 -7.15 -15.44 -7.69
C SER A 26 -6.34 -15.96 -8.87
N GLU A 27 -6.23 -15.14 -9.92
CA GLU A 27 -5.32 -15.44 -11.03
C GLU A 27 -3.89 -15.56 -10.51
N THR A 28 -3.34 -16.76 -10.65
CA THR A 28 -1.94 -17.07 -10.39
C THR A 28 -1.15 -16.89 -11.69
N ASP A 29 -0.34 -15.85 -11.76
CA ASP A 29 0.64 -15.70 -12.82
C ASP A 29 1.89 -16.54 -12.49
N HIS A 30 2.10 -17.64 -13.21
CA HIS A 30 3.20 -18.58 -13.00
C HIS A 30 4.59 -17.98 -13.25
N ARG A 31 4.68 -16.78 -13.82
CA ARG A 31 5.96 -16.07 -14.03
C ARG A 31 6.55 -15.51 -12.74
N PHE A 32 5.75 -15.37 -11.70
CA PHE A 32 6.15 -14.77 -10.43
C PHE A 32 6.08 -15.77 -9.28
N HIS A 33 6.78 -15.47 -8.19
CA HIS A 33 6.65 -16.25 -6.98
C HIS A 33 5.23 -16.11 -6.43
N CYS A 34 4.61 -17.26 -6.17
CA CYS A 34 3.30 -17.29 -5.53
C CYS A 34 3.47 -16.93 -4.05
N PRO A 35 2.64 -16.03 -3.50
CA PRO A 35 2.56 -15.82 -2.06
C PRO A 35 2.31 -17.14 -1.31
N LYS A 36 2.83 -17.22 -0.08
CA LYS A 36 2.55 -18.34 0.83
C LYS A 36 1.04 -18.47 1.06
N SER A 37 0.58 -19.69 1.29
CA SER A 37 -0.80 -19.91 1.72
C SER A 37 -1.05 -19.24 3.07
N TYR A 38 -2.29 -18.79 3.32
CA TYR A 38 -2.67 -18.17 4.60
C TYR A 38 -2.43 -19.09 5.82
N LYS A 39 -2.37 -20.42 5.60
CA LYS A 39 -2.08 -21.41 6.64
C LYS A 39 -0.58 -21.51 6.99
N GLU A 40 0.28 -21.16 6.04
CA GLU A 40 1.75 -21.25 6.17
C GLU A 40 2.37 -19.90 6.55
N GLN A 41 1.69 -18.82 6.18
CA GLN A 41 2.10 -17.45 6.43
C GLN A 41 2.16 -17.16 7.94
N LYS A 42 3.37 -16.90 8.45
CA LYS A 42 3.55 -16.53 9.86
C LYS A 42 3.16 -15.08 10.10
N VAL A 43 2.66 -14.79 11.30
CA VAL A 43 2.24 -13.43 11.70
C VAL A 43 3.39 -12.43 11.61
N TRP A 44 4.59 -12.79 12.08
CA TRP A 44 5.75 -11.89 12.07
C TRP A 44 6.24 -11.60 10.65
N GLU A 45 6.11 -12.55 9.73
CA GLU A 45 6.48 -12.36 8.31
C GLU A 45 5.52 -11.37 7.65
N ALA A 46 4.21 -11.51 7.90
CA ALA A 46 3.21 -10.56 7.39
C ALA A 46 3.41 -9.17 7.99
N ALA A 47 3.71 -9.07 9.29
CA ALA A 47 4.03 -7.83 9.97
C ALA A 47 5.32 -7.17 9.41
N ARG A 48 6.33 -7.97 9.08
CA ARG A 48 7.57 -7.47 8.47
C ARG A 48 7.37 -6.99 7.04
N ALA A 49 6.56 -7.71 6.26
CA ALA A 49 6.23 -7.35 4.88
C ALA A 49 5.43 -6.04 4.80
N THR A 50 4.39 -5.90 5.63
CA THR A 50 3.51 -4.71 5.60
C THR A 50 4.24 -3.43 5.98
N SER A 51 5.25 -3.50 6.86
CA SER A 51 6.00 -2.34 7.35
C SER A 51 7.31 -2.06 6.59
N ALA A 52 7.54 -2.71 5.45
CA ALA A 52 8.79 -2.58 4.68
C ALA A 52 8.82 -1.27 3.87
N ALA A 53 8.68 -0.12 4.56
CA ALA A 53 8.63 1.23 3.99
C ALA A 53 9.88 1.48 3.12
N PRO A 54 9.71 1.73 1.80
CA PRO A 54 10.84 2.13 0.97
C PRO A 54 11.54 3.34 1.57
N SER A 55 12.85 3.42 1.38
CA SER A 55 13.79 4.36 2.03
C SER A 55 14.11 4.11 3.51
N TYR A 56 13.21 3.51 4.30
CA TYR A 56 13.46 3.22 5.71
C TYR A 56 13.94 1.79 5.95
N PHE A 57 13.34 0.83 5.25
CA PHE A 57 13.61 -0.59 5.42
C PHE A 57 13.88 -1.25 4.06
N LYS A 58 14.67 -2.32 4.08
CA LYS A 58 14.80 -3.22 2.93
C LYS A 58 13.48 -3.96 2.70
N SER A 59 13.19 -4.28 1.44
CA SER A 59 12.08 -5.18 1.09
C SER A 59 12.21 -6.50 1.85
N PHE A 60 11.06 -7.14 2.09
CA PHE A 60 11.00 -8.45 2.71
C PHE A 60 10.49 -9.46 1.69
N GLU A 61 11.35 -10.39 1.28
CA GLU A 61 11.10 -11.25 0.11
C GLU A 61 10.71 -10.36 -1.10
N ASN A 62 9.53 -10.60 -1.67
CA ASN A 62 9.00 -9.86 -2.81
C ASN A 62 8.08 -8.69 -2.41
N TYR A 63 7.99 -8.41 -1.11
CA TYR A 63 7.08 -7.42 -0.54
C TYR A 63 7.77 -6.11 -0.20
N ILE A 64 7.05 -5.03 -0.46
CA ILE A 64 7.29 -3.69 0.08
C ILE A 64 6.04 -3.21 0.84
N ASP A 65 6.18 -2.11 1.56
CA ASP A 65 5.14 -1.56 2.44
C ASP A 65 3.76 -1.47 1.78
N GLY A 66 2.75 -1.94 2.53
CA GLY A 66 1.35 -1.88 2.10
C GLY A 66 0.85 -0.46 1.86
N GLY A 67 1.41 0.52 2.57
CA GLY A 67 1.10 1.94 2.48
C GLY A 67 1.42 2.58 1.13
N LEU A 68 2.21 1.94 0.27
CA LEU A 68 2.38 2.43 -1.11
C LEU A 68 1.13 2.29 -1.97
N SER A 69 0.32 1.25 -1.73
CA SER A 69 -0.90 1.00 -2.52
C SER A 69 -2.18 1.14 -1.69
N ALA A 70 -2.11 0.90 -0.38
CA ALA A 70 -3.25 0.86 0.53
C ALA A 70 -2.91 1.52 1.88
N ASN A 71 -2.49 2.79 1.87
CA ASN A 71 -2.23 3.57 3.09
C ASN A 71 -3.49 3.84 3.94
N ASN A 72 -4.67 3.60 3.36
CA ASN A 72 -5.92 3.50 4.08
C ASN A 72 -6.66 2.27 3.55
N PRO A 73 -6.51 1.09 4.19
CA PRO A 73 -7.05 -0.16 3.67
C PRO A 73 -8.56 -0.31 3.86
N THR A 74 -9.29 0.76 4.23
CA THR A 74 -10.73 0.71 4.49
C THR A 74 -11.50 0.25 3.25
N LEU A 75 -11.19 0.83 2.08
CA LEU A 75 -11.86 0.46 0.83
C LEU A 75 -11.50 -0.96 0.39
N ASP A 76 -10.23 -1.36 0.55
CA ASP A 76 -9.77 -2.71 0.26
C ASP A 76 -10.48 -3.74 1.14
N LEU A 77 -10.63 -3.46 2.43
CA LEU A 77 -11.38 -4.28 3.39
C LEU A 77 -12.85 -4.39 3.02
N LEU A 78 -13.50 -3.29 2.65
CA LEU A 78 -14.89 -3.32 2.20
C LEU A 78 -15.04 -4.16 0.92
N THR A 79 -14.13 -4.01 -0.02
CA THR A 79 -14.12 -4.78 -1.26
C THR A 79 -13.93 -6.28 -0.97
N GLU A 80 -12.98 -6.62 -0.09
CA GLU A 80 -12.73 -8.00 0.33
C GLU A 80 -13.93 -8.58 1.08
N PHE A 81 -14.56 -7.81 1.98
CA PHE A 81 -15.77 -8.22 2.67
C PHE A 81 -16.87 -8.58 1.67
N HIS A 82 -17.14 -7.73 0.68
CA HIS A 82 -18.16 -8.02 -0.34
C HIS A 82 -17.82 -9.26 -1.18
N LYS A 83 -16.53 -9.51 -1.47
CA LYS A 83 -16.09 -10.72 -2.18
C LYS A 83 -16.33 -12.00 -1.37
N GLN A 84 -16.07 -11.96 -0.07
CA GLN A 84 -16.25 -13.09 0.85
C GLN A 84 -17.72 -13.33 1.20
N ASN A 85 -18.49 -12.26 1.32
CA ASN A 85 -19.88 -12.26 1.79
C ASN A 85 -20.90 -12.55 0.66
N ARG A 86 -20.52 -13.36 -0.34
CA ARG A 86 -21.43 -13.72 -1.44
C ARG A 86 -22.67 -14.44 -0.92
N HIS A 87 -22.52 -15.38 0.02
CA HIS A 87 -23.61 -16.12 0.65
C HIS A 87 -23.21 -16.63 2.06
N PRO A 88 -23.99 -16.39 3.14
CA PRO A 88 -25.15 -15.49 3.25
C PRO A 88 -24.75 -14.01 3.30
N LYS A 89 -25.58 -13.12 2.75
CA LYS A 89 -25.33 -11.67 2.72
C LYS A 89 -25.47 -11.07 4.13
N LYS A 90 -24.35 -10.77 4.78
CA LYS A 90 -24.30 -9.95 5.99
C LYS A 90 -24.14 -8.47 5.65
N SER A 91 -24.83 -7.58 6.35
CA SER A 91 -24.58 -6.13 6.24
C SER A 91 -23.49 -5.70 7.22
N ILE A 92 -22.74 -4.67 6.84
CA ILE A 92 -21.82 -3.99 7.75
C ILE A 92 -22.61 -2.94 8.51
N GLY A 93 -22.68 -3.05 9.83
CA GLY A 93 -23.37 -2.06 10.68
C GLY A 93 -22.55 -0.79 10.91
N VAL A 94 -21.23 -0.92 11.03
CA VAL A 94 -20.32 0.21 11.30
C VAL A 94 -18.94 -0.04 10.69
N VAL A 95 -18.30 1.04 10.24
CA VAL A 95 -16.90 1.06 9.81
C VAL A 95 -16.19 2.16 10.58
N VAL A 96 -15.09 1.82 11.25
CA VAL A 96 -14.23 2.78 11.95
C VAL A 96 -12.85 2.75 11.30
N SER A 97 -12.40 3.91 10.84
CA SER A 97 -11.06 4.09 10.26
C SER A 97 -10.24 4.97 11.19
N ILE A 98 -9.14 4.43 11.71
CA ILE A 98 -8.28 5.11 12.69
C ILE A 98 -6.97 5.47 11.97
N GLY A 99 -6.72 6.76 11.81
CA GLY A 99 -5.47 7.28 11.25
C GLY A 99 -4.40 7.51 12.32
N THR A 100 -3.15 7.65 11.90
CA THR A 100 -1.99 7.94 12.76
C THR A 100 -1.72 9.44 12.93
N GLY A 101 -2.69 10.28 12.58
CA GLY A 101 -2.55 11.74 12.58
C GLY A 101 -2.06 12.29 11.23
N LYS A 102 -2.18 13.62 11.08
CA LYS A 102 -1.62 14.37 9.95
C LYS A 102 -0.85 15.54 10.51
N THR A 103 0.33 15.81 9.97
CA THR A 103 1.08 17.01 10.30
C THR A 103 0.46 18.19 9.56
N ASP A 104 0.11 19.25 10.29
CA ASP A 104 -0.26 20.51 9.66
C ASP A 104 1.00 21.14 9.08
N PHE A 105 1.20 21.00 7.77
CA PHE A 105 2.18 21.81 7.07
C PHE A 105 1.64 23.24 7.09
N GLN A 106 2.08 24.04 8.06
CA GLN A 106 1.91 25.47 7.96
C GLN A 106 2.53 25.90 6.63
N LYS A 107 1.70 26.55 5.80
CA LYS A 107 2.13 27.20 4.57
C LYS A 107 3.28 28.10 4.99
N ALA A 108 4.51 27.76 4.59
CA ALA A 108 5.66 28.62 4.84
C ALA A 108 5.27 30.01 4.33
N SER A 109 5.03 30.95 5.27
CA SER A 109 4.88 32.34 4.93
C SER A 109 6.17 32.72 4.20
N ASN A 110 6.03 33.33 3.02
CA ASN A 110 7.10 33.64 2.07
C ASN A 110 8.15 34.65 2.60
N HIS A 111 8.65 34.53 3.83
CA HIS A 111 9.57 35.50 4.43
C HIS A 111 10.99 35.00 4.70
N ASP A 112 11.31 33.73 4.48
CA ASP A 112 12.68 33.24 4.67
C ASP A 112 13.23 32.57 3.40
N PRO A 113 14.20 33.18 2.69
CA PRO A 113 14.79 32.59 1.47
C PRO A 113 15.76 31.42 1.75
N ASP A 114 16.00 31.03 3.01
CA ASP A 114 17.07 30.10 3.38
C ASP A 114 16.58 28.69 3.82
N LEU A 115 15.27 28.41 3.77
CA LEU A 115 14.74 27.09 4.17
C LEU A 115 14.72 26.03 3.04
N SER A 116 15.47 26.24 1.96
CA SER A 116 15.55 25.30 0.84
C SER A 116 16.53 24.14 1.05
N LEU A 117 17.29 24.14 2.15
CA LEU A 117 18.38 23.18 2.41
C LEU A 117 18.10 22.16 3.52
N THR A 118 16.92 22.15 4.14
CA THR A 118 16.59 21.06 5.07
C THR A 118 16.11 19.84 4.28
N PRO A 119 16.80 18.68 4.33
CA PRO A 119 16.33 17.47 3.68
C PRO A 119 15.13 16.94 4.45
N SER A 120 13.94 17.37 4.05
CA SER A 120 12.70 16.72 4.48
C SER A 120 12.74 15.28 3.98
N PRO A 121 12.46 14.26 4.83
CA PRO A 121 12.41 12.85 4.43
C PRO A 121 11.32 12.55 3.39
N TYR A 122 10.54 13.55 2.98
CA TYR A 122 9.49 13.45 1.97
C TYR A 122 9.79 14.26 0.71
N ALA A 123 10.98 14.86 0.59
CA ALA A 123 11.39 15.62 -0.59
C ALA A 123 11.29 14.79 -1.89
N TRP A 124 11.58 13.49 -1.80
CA TRP A 124 11.49 12.57 -2.94
C TRP A 124 10.06 12.27 -3.37
N GLN A 125 9.06 12.38 -2.48
CA GLN A 125 7.65 12.24 -2.86
C GLN A 125 7.20 13.40 -3.77
N ARG A 126 7.74 14.61 -3.53
CA ARG A 126 7.51 15.76 -4.41
C ARG A 126 8.18 15.57 -5.77
N LEU A 127 9.43 15.07 -5.78
CA LEU A 127 10.15 14.72 -7.00
C LEU A 127 9.45 13.61 -7.79
N LEU A 128 9.02 12.53 -7.15
CA LEU A 128 8.27 11.44 -7.79
C LEU A 128 6.96 11.96 -8.39
N LYS A 129 6.21 12.80 -7.66
CA LYS A 129 4.97 13.38 -8.17
C LYS A 129 5.23 14.29 -9.38
N VAL A 130 6.30 15.09 -9.37
CA VAL A 130 6.71 15.91 -10.52
C VAL A 130 7.08 15.02 -11.69
N VAL A 131 7.99 14.06 -11.52
CA VAL A 131 8.42 13.14 -12.59
C VAL A 131 7.23 12.39 -13.19
N LEU A 132 6.35 11.82 -12.36
CA LEU A 132 5.18 11.08 -12.83
C LEU A 132 4.21 11.97 -13.62
N LEU A 133 3.98 13.21 -13.17
CA LEU A 133 3.13 14.18 -13.88
C LEU A 133 3.76 14.65 -15.20
N THR A 134 5.08 14.80 -15.25
CA THR A 134 5.77 15.17 -16.51
C THR A 134 5.71 14.05 -17.53
N GLN A 135 5.87 12.79 -17.09
CA GLN A 135 5.74 11.61 -17.97
C GLN A 135 4.31 11.41 -18.47
N LEU A 136 3.30 11.67 -17.63
CA LEU A 136 1.89 11.62 -18.04
C LEU A 136 1.51 12.74 -19.02
N LYS A 137 2.15 13.92 -18.93
CA LYS A 137 1.94 15.01 -19.89
C LYS A 137 2.62 14.78 -21.24
N HIS A 138 3.78 14.11 -21.27
CA HIS A 138 4.48 13.82 -22.53
C HIS A 138 3.97 12.56 -23.25
N GLY A 139 3.19 11.70 -22.58
CA GLY A 139 2.53 10.54 -23.20
C GLY A 139 1.13 10.80 -23.75
N ALA A 140 0.67 12.06 -23.73
CA ALA A 140 -0.65 12.48 -24.18
C ALA A 140 -0.64 13.39 -25.42
N GLU A 141 0.52 13.53 -26.07
CA GLU A 141 0.68 14.12 -27.41
C GLU A 141 1.01 13.03 -28.44
#